data_AF-A0A1E5AB82-F1
#
_entry.id   AF-A0A1E5AB82-F1
#
_cell.length_a   1.000
_cell.length_b   1.000
_cell.length_c   1.000
_cell.angle_alpha   90.00
_cell.angle_beta   90.00
_cell.angle_gamma   90.00
#
_symmetry.space_group_name_H-M   'P 1'
#
loop_
_entity.id
_entity.type
_entity.pdbx_description
1 polymer ?
#
loop_
_entity_poly.entity_id
_entity_poly.type
_entity_poly.pdbx_seq_one_letter_code
_entity_poly.pdbx_strand_id
1 'polypeptide(L)'
;MHLLTERHEVIFAEGIATEIFWPGPEAVRGLPAEAMQELFELFPELASAVFIAGDEGRKQVRATYGSLARRAIKRRDLKNMLLS
;
A
#
# COMPACT_ATOMS: atom_id res chain seq x y z
N MET A 1 -14.27 -1.33 1.98
CA MET A 1 -13.68 -1.93 3.19
C MET A 1 -12.23 -2.27 2.87
N HIS A 2 -11.30 -1.80 3.70
CA HIS A 2 -9.86 -2.10 3.57
C HIS A 2 -9.44 -2.90 4.80
N LEU A 3 -8.66 -3.96 4.61
CA LEU A 3 -8.15 -4.80 5.69
C LEU A 3 -6.64 -4.57 5.81
N LEU A 4 -6.17 -4.19 6.99
CA LEU A 4 -4.75 -4.11 7.33
C LEU A 4 -4.44 -5.09 8.45
N THR A 5 -3.21 -5.61 8.47
CA THR A 5 -2.64 -6.39 9.56
C THR A 5 -1.29 -5.78 9.95
N GLU A 6 -0.58 -6.33 10.95
CA GLU A 6 0.72 -5.80 11.38
C GLU A 6 1.80 -5.86 10.29
N ARG A 7 1.65 -6.75 9.30
CA ARG A 7 2.60 -6.94 8.20
C ARG A 7 1.85 -7.13 6.90
N HIS A 8 2.41 -6.62 5.80
CA HIS A 8 1.82 -6.86 4.48
C HIS A 8 1.82 -8.35 4.11
N GLU A 9 0.63 -8.96 3.99
CA GLU A 9 0.42 -10.39 3.73
C GLU A 9 -0.62 -10.64 2.62
N VAL A 10 -0.64 -11.85 2.08
CA VAL A 10 -1.72 -12.34 1.20
C VAL A 10 -2.55 -13.32 2.00
N ILE A 11 -3.86 -13.07 2.10
CA ILE A 11 -4.78 -13.95 2.81
C ILE A 11 -5.63 -14.76 1.82
N PHE A 12 -6.13 -15.92 2.25
CA PHE A 12 -7.10 -16.69 1.48
C PHE A 12 -8.50 -16.43 2.02
N ALA A 13 -9.36 -15.83 1.20
CA ALA A 13 -10.78 -15.66 1.49
C ALA A 13 -11.56 -16.52 0.48
N GLU A 14 -12.31 -17.52 0.96
CA GLU A 14 -13.08 -18.44 0.11
C GLU A 14 -12.22 -19.14 -0.98
N GLY A 15 -10.97 -19.49 -0.64
CA GLY A 15 -10.03 -20.12 -1.57
C GLY A 15 -9.39 -19.15 -2.59
N ILE A 16 -9.71 -17.86 -2.53
CA ILE A 16 -9.15 -16.83 -3.42
C ILE A 16 -8.06 -16.05 -2.68
N ALA A 17 -6.87 -15.99 -3.29
CA ALA A 17 -5.77 -15.16 -2.79
C ALA A 17 -6.14 -13.67 -2.90
N THR A 18 -6.20 -13.00 -1.75
CA THR A 18 -6.55 -11.59 -1.62
C THR A 18 -5.39 -10.84 -0.99
N GLU A 19 -4.91 -9.80 -1.67
CA GLU A 19 -3.88 -8.91 -1.13
C GLU A 19 -4.51 -8.00 -0.07
N ILE A 20 -3.88 -7.93 1.11
CA ILE A 20 -4.31 -6.96 2.12
C ILE A 20 -3.98 -5.53 1.68
N PHE A 21 -4.58 -4.54 2.31
CA PHE A 21 -4.35 -3.15 1.94
C PHE A 21 -2.90 -2.74 2.23
N TRP A 22 -2.21 -2.24 1.21
CA TRP A 22 -0.90 -1.63 1.37
C TRP A 22 -1.04 -0.10 1.50
N PRO A 23 -0.67 0.51 2.65
CA PRO A 23 -0.87 1.92 2.95
C PRO A 23 0.18 2.82 2.26
N GLY A 24 0.27 2.73 0.93
CA GLY A 24 1.11 3.61 0.14
C GLY A 24 0.64 5.07 0.19
N PRO A 25 1.51 6.06 -0.12
CA PRO A 25 1.16 7.48 -0.04
C PRO A 25 -0.08 7.85 -0.86
N GLU A 26 -0.24 7.28 -2.05
CA GLU A 26 -1.43 7.51 -2.89
C GLU A 26 -2.68 6.80 -2.35
N ALA A 27 -2.52 5.62 -1.74
CA ALA A 27 -3.62 4.84 -1.21
C ALA A 27 -4.21 5.51 0.04
N VAL A 28 -3.35 6.02 0.93
CA VAL A 28 -3.77 6.73 2.14
C VAL A 28 -4.46 8.05 1.81
N ARG A 29 -3.99 8.80 0.79
CA ARG A 29 -4.69 10.02 0.33
C ARG A 29 -6.09 9.76 -0.23
N GLY A 30 -6.41 8.52 -0.60
CA GLY A 30 -7.74 8.11 -1.06
C GLY A 30 -8.69 7.69 0.07
N LEU A 31 -8.21 7.59 1.31
CA LEU A 31 -9.03 7.23 2.46
C LEU A 31 -9.81 8.47 2.96
N PRO A 32 -11.02 8.27 3.51
CA PRO A 32 -11.71 9.33 4.25
C PRO A 32 -10.91 9.72 5.50
N ALA A 33 -11.12 10.93 6.00
CA ALA A 33 -10.34 11.50 7.10
C ALA A 33 -10.40 10.64 8.36
N GLU A 34 -11.55 10.05 8.65
CA GLU A 34 -11.78 9.19 9.82
C GLU A 34 -10.95 7.90 9.72
N ALA A 35 -10.89 7.29 8.52
CA ALA A 35 -10.09 6.09 8.29
C ALA A 35 -8.58 6.38 8.29
N MET A 36 -8.17 7.59 7.86
CA MET A 36 -6.78 8.03 8.00
C MET A 36 -6.40 8.20 9.48
N GLN A 37 -7.28 8.77 10.29
CA GLN A 37 -7.06 8.93 11.72
C GLN A 37 -6.91 7.57 12.40
N GLU A 38 -7.85 6.65 12.17
CA GLU A 38 -7.78 5.28 12.70
C GLU A 38 -6.50 4.56 12.26
N LEU A 39 -6.10 4.71 10.99
CA LEU A 39 -4.84 4.15 10.48
C LEU A 39 -3.63 4.64 11.28
N PHE A 40 -3.54 5.92 11.60
CA PHE A 40 -2.40 6.48 12.32
C PHE A 40 -2.46 6.24 13.83
N GLU A 41 -3.65 6.04 14.39
CA GLU A 41 -3.81 5.57 15.77
C GLU A 41 -3.30 4.13 15.93
N LEU A 42 -3.62 3.25 14.96
CA LEU A 42 -3.20 1.85 14.98
C LEU A 42 -1.74 1.65 14.53
N PHE A 43 -1.25 2.48 13.61
CA PHE A 43 0.08 2.35 12.99
C PHE A 43 0.78 3.72 12.92
N PRO A 44 1.22 4.27 14.06
CA PRO A 44 1.79 5.62 14.13
C PRO A 44 3.05 5.79 13.28
N GLU A 45 3.82 4.73 13.05
CA GLU A 45 5.04 4.75 12.24
C GLU A 45 4.75 5.08 10.76
N LEU A 46 3.53 4.78 10.28
CA LEU A 46 3.11 5.07 8.92
C LEU A 46 2.89 6.56 8.67
N ALA A 47 2.54 7.34 9.69
CA ALA A 47 2.25 8.77 9.54
C ALA A 47 3.39 9.49 8.83
N SER A 48 4.63 9.29 9.29
CA SER A 48 5.81 9.92 8.68
C SER A 48 6.06 9.51 7.22
N ALA A 49 5.74 8.26 6.87
CA ALA A 49 6.05 7.68 5.57
C ALA A 49 5.07 8.09 4.46
N VAL A 50 3.79 8.29 4.82
CA VAL A 50 2.72 8.52 3.83
C VAL A 50 2.55 9.99 3.45
N PHE A 51 3.10 10.92 4.25
CA PHE A 51 3.14 12.34 3.89
C PHE A 51 4.17 12.66 2.80
N ILE A 52 5.12 11.76 2.53
CA ILE A 52 6.07 11.91 1.43
C ILE A 52 5.42 11.36 0.14
N ALA A 53 5.46 12.14 -0.94
CA ALA A 53 4.84 11.74 -2.20
C ALA A 53 5.74 10.87 -3.09
N GLY A 54 5.12 10.10 -3.99
CA GLY A 54 5.81 9.40 -5.07
C GLY A 54 6.69 8.25 -4.59
N ASP A 55 7.75 7.99 -5.34
CA ASP A 55 8.63 6.84 -5.09
C ASP A 55 9.32 6.91 -3.72
N GLU A 56 9.56 8.11 -3.19
CA GLU A 56 10.24 8.29 -1.91
C GLU A 56 9.35 7.89 -0.73
N GLY A 57 8.10 8.35 -0.68
CA GLY A 57 7.15 7.87 0.32
C GLY A 57 6.88 6.38 0.20
N ARG A 58 6.84 5.85 -1.04
CA ARG A 58 6.73 4.41 -1.26
C ARG A 58 7.92 3.63 -0.70
N LYS A 59 9.15 4.13 -0.79
CA LYS A 59 10.32 3.49 -0.16
C LYS A 59 10.19 3.49 1.35
N GLN A 60 9.72 4.59 1.94
CA GLN A 60 9.60 4.68 3.39
C GLN A 60 8.51 3.74 3.92
N VAL A 61 7.35 3.67 3.25
CA VAL A 61 6.32 2.68 3.60
C VAL A 61 6.86 1.26 3.46
N ARG A 62 7.71 0.96 2.47
CA ARG A 62 8.36 -0.35 2.35
C ARG A 62 9.31 -0.67 3.51
N ALA A 63 10.04 0.34 3.99
CA ALA A 63 10.97 0.18 5.11
C ALA A 63 10.22 -0.06 6.42
N THR A 64 9.05 0.57 6.59
CA THR A 64 8.25 0.51 7.83
C THR A 64 7.26 -0.66 7.85
N TYR A 65 6.50 -0.87 6.77
CA TYR A 65 5.35 -1.79 6.70
C TYR A 65 5.57 -2.99 5.77
N GLY A 66 6.68 -2.99 5.03
CA GLY A 66 7.02 -4.03 4.07
C GLY A 66 6.59 -3.74 2.63
N SER A 67 7.04 -4.60 1.71
CA SER A 67 6.79 -4.45 0.29
C SER A 67 5.41 -4.93 -0.14
N LEU A 68 4.90 -4.34 -1.23
CA LEU A 68 3.79 -4.91 -1.99
C LEU A 68 4.03 -6.39 -2.29
N ALA A 69 2.99 -7.21 -2.18
CA ALA A 69 3.07 -8.64 -2.50
C ALA A 69 3.30 -8.87 -4.01
N ARG A 70 2.89 -7.89 -4.82
CA ARG A 70 3.04 -7.88 -6.28
C ARG A 70 3.99 -6.79 -6.76
N ARG A 71 4.64 -7.06 -7.89
CA ARG A 71 5.45 -6.04 -8.58
C ARG A 71 4.54 -4.89 -9.04
N ALA A 72 4.86 -3.67 -8.58
CA ALA A 72 4.23 -2.46 -9.11
C ALA A 72 4.74 -2.17 -10.53
N ILE A 73 3.83 -2.08 -11.49
CA ILE A 73 4.14 -1.75 -12.89
C ILE A 73 3.73 -0.30 -13.12
N LYS A 74 4.65 0.55 -13.61
CA LYS A 74 4.30 1.92 -14.00
C LYS A 74 3.64 1.92 -15.39
N ARG A 75 2.79 2.90 -15.69
CA ARG A 75 2.14 3.02 -17.02
C ARG A 75 3.12 2.93 -18.20
N ARG A 76 4.34 3.46 -18.06
CA ARG A 76 5.39 3.35 -19.08
C ARG A 76 5.89 1.92 -19.28
N ASP A 77 5.96 1.15 -18.20
CA ASP A 77 6.41 -0.25 -18.23
C ASP A 77 5.33 -1.14 -18.84
N LEU A 78 4.04 -0.82 -18.62
CA LEU A 78 2.90 -1.51 -19.22
C LEU A 78 2.91 -1.39 -20.76
N LYS A 79 3.23 -0.21 -21.31
CA LYS A 79 3.33 0.00 -22.77
C LYS A 79 4.41 -0.90 -23.38
N ASN A 80 5.53 -1.10 -22.69
CA ASN A 80 6.62 -1.94 -23.17
C ASN A 80 6.29 -3.45 -23.09
N MET A 81 5.34 -3.87 -22.24
CA MET A 81 4.92 -5.27 -22.11
C MET A 81 3.81 -5.68 -23.07
N LEU A 82 3.04 -4.72 -23.63
CA LEU A 82 1.96 -4.99 -24.60
C LEU A 82 2.43 -4.92 -26.06
N LEU A 83 3.68 -4.54 -26.30
CA LEU A 83 4.29 -4.38 -27.62
C LEU A 83 5.33 -5.48 -27.96
N SER A 84 5.38 -6.54 -27.16
CA SER A 84 6.21 -7.75 -27.35
C SER A 84 5.33 -8.98 -27.47
#